data_AF-A0A832X3J2-F1
#
_entry.id   AF-A0A832X3J2-F1
#
_cell.length_a   1.000
_cell.length_b   1.000
_cell.length_c   1.000
_cell.angle_alpha   90.00
_cell.angle_beta   90.00
_cell.angle_gamma   90.00
#
_symmetry.space_group_name_H-M   'P 1'
#
loop_
_entity.id
_entity.type
_entity.pdbx_description
1 polymer ?
#
loop_
_entity_poly.entity_id
_entity_poly.type
_entity_poly.pdbx_seq_one_letter_code
_entity_poly.pdbx_strand_id
1 'polypeptide(L)'
;RISRQSQGKGNAIEQGIADTFVGLGITMEDVRDVSLLLKLDLVHAEIGDLIPLCAEIVKISKPMLVVGNKFDETPEALRTKLAAQNVAFASAASELALRNAVAANVIQYLPGDEQFKIANEATLSPAQKAGLAKIAEVMKQCKGTGVQQAINRAVFGLLDMIVVYPVEDENHYCNKQGDVLPDAFLMRRGSTPHDLAYQVHTDIGKGFLYAVDARTKMRIKENHELKDGDIIKIVSAAK
;
A
#
# COMPACT_ATOMS: atom_id res chain seq x y z
N ARG A 1 18.76 0.74 31.25
CA ARG A 1 18.15 1.89 31.99
C ARG A 1 16.64 1.72 32.22
N ILE A 2 15.88 1.18 31.25
CA ILE A 2 14.42 0.96 31.32
C ILE A 2 14.00 -0.14 32.33
N SER A 3 14.76 -1.22 32.47
CA SER A 3 14.45 -2.33 33.41
C SER A 3 14.37 -1.88 34.88
N ARG A 4 15.12 -0.85 35.30
CA ARG A 4 15.10 -0.34 36.69
C ARG A 4 13.94 0.62 36.99
N GLN A 5 13.38 1.28 35.97
CA GLN A 5 12.26 2.23 36.13
C GLN A 5 10.89 1.54 36.20
N SER A 6 10.84 0.25 35.84
CA SER A 6 9.58 -0.40 35.51
C SER A 6 9.17 -1.54 36.46
N GLN A 7 9.93 -1.77 37.55
CA GLN A 7 9.62 -2.80 38.54
C GLN A 7 8.33 -2.56 39.35
N GLY A 8 7.59 -1.47 39.10
CA GLY A 8 6.35 -1.15 39.80
C GLY A 8 5.04 -1.50 39.08
N LYS A 9 5.02 -1.64 37.75
CA LYS A 9 3.79 -1.88 36.96
C LYS A 9 4.14 -2.53 35.61
N GLY A 10 3.64 -3.74 35.32
CA GLY A 10 3.88 -4.44 34.05
C GLY A 10 3.60 -3.58 32.80
N ASN A 11 2.52 -2.79 32.82
CA ASN A 11 2.16 -1.87 31.73
C ASN A 11 3.17 -0.73 31.49
N ALA A 12 4.02 -0.40 32.48
CA ALA A 12 5.01 0.66 32.33
C ALA A 12 6.20 0.23 31.45
N ILE A 13 6.50 -1.07 31.36
CA ILE A 13 7.56 -1.59 30.49
C ILE A 13 7.13 -1.49 29.03
N GLU A 14 5.93 -1.98 28.72
CA GLU A 14 5.36 -1.93 27.35
C GLU A 14 5.30 -0.50 26.84
N GLN A 15 4.80 0.43 27.67
CA GLN A 15 4.77 1.85 27.34
C GLN A 15 6.18 2.43 27.18
N GLY A 16 7.13 2.11 28.06
CA GLY A 16 8.51 2.62 27.96
C GLY A 16 9.24 2.12 26.71
N ILE A 17 8.96 0.89 26.28
CA ILE A 17 9.45 0.34 25.01
C ILE A 17 8.81 1.07 23.83
N ALA A 18 7.48 1.21 23.83
CA ALA A 18 6.75 1.94 22.78
C ALA A 18 7.25 3.38 22.67
N ASP A 19 7.38 4.11 23.78
CA ASP A 19 7.89 5.49 23.86
C ASP A 19 9.30 5.63 23.26
N THR A 20 10.15 4.63 23.47
CA THR A 20 11.50 4.61 22.88
C THR A 20 11.46 4.38 21.37
N PHE A 21 10.47 3.62 20.89
CA PHE A 21 10.33 3.22 19.49
C PHE A 21 9.22 3.97 18.73
N VAL A 22 8.69 5.07 19.28
CA VAL A 22 7.67 5.91 18.60
C VAL A 22 8.17 6.37 17.23
N GLY A 23 9.46 6.68 17.10
CA GLY A 23 10.06 7.07 15.81
C GLY A 23 10.03 5.98 14.73
N LEU A 24 9.79 4.72 15.11
CA LEU A 24 9.61 3.59 14.19
C LEU A 24 8.13 3.24 13.95
N GLY A 25 7.21 4.00 14.54
CA GLY A 25 5.76 3.76 14.45
C GLY A 25 5.29 2.53 15.21
N ILE A 26 6.04 2.10 16.23
CA ILE A 26 5.69 0.95 17.07
C ILE A 26 4.75 1.42 18.17
N THR A 27 3.59 0.78 18.28
CA THR A 27 2.57 1.09 19.30
C THR A 27 2.70 0.19 20.53
N MET A 28 2.07 0.58 21.64
CA MET A 28 1.99 -0.26 22.83
C MET A 28 1.28 -1.59 22.53
N GLU A 29 0.27 -1.57 21.65
CA GLU A 29 -0.49 -2.74 21.22
C GLU A 29 0.43 -3.73 20.51
N ASP A 30 1.28 -3.26 19.59
CA ASP A 30 2.26 -4.10 18.89
C ASP A 30 3.24 -4.78 19.88
N VAL A 31 3.76 -4.04 20.86
CA VAL A 31 4.70 -4.57 21.85
C VAL A 31 4.03 -5.64 22.73
N ARG A 32 2.78 -5.39 23.11
CA ARG A 32 1.98 -6.31 23.92
C ARG A 32 1.65 -7.59 23.15
N ASP A 33 1.23 -7.47 21.90
CA ASP A 33 0.89 -8.61 21.04
C ASP A 33 2.10 -9.51 20.82
N VAL A 34 3.28 -8.93 20.57
CA VAL A 34 4.53 -9.70 20.44
C VAL A 34 4.94 -10.36 21.76
N SER A 35 4.82 -9.66 22.88
CA SER A 35 5.13 -10.23 24.20
C SER A 35 4.22 -11.43 24.53
N LEU A 36 2.93 -11.33 24.21
CA LEU A 36 1.97 -12.43 24.36
C LEU A 36 2.28 -13.60 23.42
N LEU A 37 2.64 -13.32 22.16
CA LEU A 37 2.98 -14.33 21.17
C LEU A 37 4.21 -15.15 21.57
N LEU A 38 5.23 -14.48 22.11
CA LEU A 38 6.47 -15.13 22.57
C LEU A 38 6.37 -15.67 24.01
N LYS A 39 5.25 -15.43 24.71
CA LYS A 39 5.03 -15.75 26.13
C LYS A 39 6.18 -15.25 27.02
N LEU A 40 6.69 -14.07 26.69
CA LEU A 40 7.84 -13.47 27.37
C LEU A 40 7.37 -12.62 28.55
N ASP A 41 7.96 -12.85 29.71
CA ASP A 41 7.84 -11.95 30.85
C ASP A 41 8.87 -10.83 30.73
N LEU A 42 8.43 -9.66 30.23
CA LEU A 42 9.28 -8.49 30.01
C LEU A 42 9.95 -7.97 31.30
N VAL A 43 9.43 -8.35 32.48
CA VAL A 43 10.02 -7.98 33.78
C VAL A 43 11.32 -8.75 34.06
N HIS A 44 11.38 -10.02 33.64
CA HIS A 44 12.50 -10.93 33.90
C HIS A 44 13.32 -11.26 32.64
N ALA A 45 13.01 -10.64 31.50
CA ALA A 45 13.64 -10.93 30.22
C ALA A 45 15.16 -10.65 30.23
N GLU A 46 15.94 -11.60 29.72
CA GLU A 46 17.37 -11.43 29.48
C GLU A 46 17.64 -10.92 28.07
N ILE A 47 18.89 -10.50 27.79
CA ILE A 47 19.28 -10.00 26.45
C ILE A 47 19.00 -11.04 25.36
N GLY A 48 19.14 -12.33 25.67
CA GLY A 48 18.83 -13.42 24.75
C GLY A 48 17.36 -13.46 24.32
N ASP A 49 16.44 -13.07 25.21
CA ASP A 49 15.00 -13.02 24.97
C ASP A 49 14.57 -11.75 24.24
N LEU A 50 15.37 -10.68 24.33
CA LEU A 50 15.11 -9.43 23.62
C LEU A 50 15.39 -9.54 22.11
N ILE A 51 16.28 -10.44 21.68
CA ILE A 51 16.57 -10.66 20.25
C ILE A 51 15.32 -11.15 19.49
N PRO A 52 14.63 -12.24 19.91
CA PRO A 52 13.42 -12.69 19.24
C PRO A 52 12.28 -11.66 19.36
N LEU A 53 12.17 -10.95 20.50
CA LEU A 53 11.21 -9.85 20.65
C LEU A 53 11.42 -8.77 19.57
N CYS A 54 12.65 -8.28 19.40
CA CYS A 54 12.99 -7.30 18.37
C CYS A 54 12.74 -7.86 16.96
N ALA A 55 13.06 -9.13 16.70
CA ALA A 55 12.84 -9.74 15.40
C ALA A 55 11.35 -9.79 15.03
N GLU A 56 10.47 -10.13 15.97
CA GLU A 56 9.02 -10.15 15.75
C GLU A 56 8.45 -8.72 15.62
N ILE A 57 8.89 -7.77 16.46
CA ILE A 57 8.50 -6.36 16.33
C ILE A 57 8.85 -5.82 14.94
N VAL A 58 10.05 -6.13 14.42
CA VAL A 58 10.45 -5.68 13.07
C VAL A 58 9.55 -6.29 11.99
N LYS A 59 9.15 -7.56 12.12
CA LYS A 59 8.24 -8.20 11.16
C LYS A 59 6.87 -7.52 11.11
N ILE A 60 6.33 -7.12 12.27
CA ILE A 60 5.02 -6.45 12.37
C ILE A 60 5.12 -4.98 11.93
N SER A 61 6.14 -4.26 12.41
CA SER A 61 6.36 -2.84 12.09
C SER A 61 6.72 -2.61 10.62
N LYS A 62 7.47 -3.54 10.02
CA LYS A 62 7.99 -3.41 8.66
C LYS A 62 7.72 -4.67 7.86
N PRO A 63 6.46 -4.90 7.45
CA PRO A 63 6.19 -5.97 6.53
C PRO A 63 6.94 -5.72 5.21
N MET A 64 7.63 -6.74 4.70
CA MET A 64 8.49 -6.63 3.51
C MET A 64 7.99 -7.55 2.40
N LEU A 65 7.96 -7.04 1.16
CA LEU A 65 7.68 -7.84 -0.02
C LEU A 65 8.97 -8.12 -0.78
N VAL A 66 9.25 -9.40 -1.03
CA VAL A 66 10.38 -9.82 -1.87
C VAL A 66 9.96 -9.78 -3.34
N VAL A 67 10.73 -9.06 -4.15
CA VAL A 67 10.51 -8.95 -5.60
C VAL A 67 11.68 -9.57 -6.36
N GLY A 68 11.41 -10.64 -7.09
CA GLY A 68 12.35 -11.30 -7.99
C GLY A 68 12.51 -10.50 -9.28
N ASN A 69 13.52 -9.63 -9.33
CA ASN A 69 13.87 -8.88 -10.53
C ASN A 69 14.55 -9.78 -11.59
N LYS A 70 14.57 -9.34 -12.86
CA LYS A 70 15.13 -10.04 -14.02
C LYS A 70 14.36 -11.31 -14.42
N PHE A 71 13.04 -11.23 -14.42
CA PHE A 71 12.21 -12.33 -14.91
C PHE A 71 12.61 -12.78 -16.32
N ASP A 72 13.02 -11.86 -17.18
CA ASP A 72 13.43 -12.09 -18.58
C ASP A 72 14.62 -13.03 -18.76
N GLU A 73 15.53 -13.12 -17.78
CA GLU A 73 16.71 -14.01 -17.83
C GLU A 73 16.57 -15.26 -16.94
N THR A 74 15.48 -15.37 -16.18
CA THR A 74 15.34 -16.42 -15.15
C THR A 74 14.84 -17.75 -15.74
N PRO A 75 15.52 -18.89 -15.51
CA PRO A 75 15.06 -20.22 -15.92
C PRO A 75 13.72 -20.62 -15.29
N GLU A 76 12.89 -21.34 -16.03
CA GLU A 76 11.53 -21.74 -15.61
C GLU A 76 11.51 -22.52 -14.29
N ALA A 77 12.49 -23.40 -14.05
CA ALA A 77 12.60 -24.16 -12.80
C ALA A 77 12.78 -23.28 -11.55
N LEU A 78 13.47 -22.14 -11.67
CA LEU A 78 13.63 -21.16 -10.59
C LEU A 78 12.35 -20.34 -10.41
N ARG A 79 11.66 -20.02 -11.52
CA ARG A 79 10.37 -19.32 -11.48
C ARG A 79 9.33 -20.10 -10.67
N THR A 80 9.21 -21.41 -10.89
CA THR A 80 8.23 -22.25 -10.18
C THR A 80 8.53 -22.34 -8.68
N LYS A 81 9.80 -22.46 -8.30
CA LYS A 81 10.21 -22.49 -6.88
C LYS A 81 9.94 -21.17 -6.16
N LEU A 82 10.23 -20.05 -6.82
CA LEU A 82 10.01 -18.71 -6.27
C LEU A 82 8.52 -18.33 -6.24
N ALA A 83 7.73 -18.79 -7.21
CA ALA A 83 6.28 -18.62 -7.23
C ALA A 83 5.63 -19.31 -6.01
N ALA A 84 6.12 -20.50 -5.63
CA ALA A 84 5.66 -21.21 -4.44
C ALA A 84 5.96 -20.47 -3.12
N GLN A 85 6.91 -19.52 -3.12
CA GLN A 85 7.27 -18.71 -1.95
C GLN A 85 6.59 -17.32 -1.95
N ASN A 86 5.53 -17.13 -2.74
CA ASN A 86 4.80 -15.86 -2.83
C ASN A 86 5.64 -14.65 -3.28
N VAL A 87 6.76 -14.89 -3.97
CA VAL A 87 7.63 -13.83 -4.52
C VAL A 87 6.93 -13.17 -5.72
N ALA A 88 6.87 -11.85 -5.72
CA ALA A 88 6.41 -11.10 -6.88
C ALA A 88 7.53 -11.05 -7.93
N PHE A 89 7.22 -11.29 -9.20
CA PHE A 89 8.21 -11.20 -10.28
C PHE A 89 8.11 -9.85 -10.98
N ALA A 90 9.25 -9.29 -11.35
CA ALA A 90 9.30 -8.07 -12.12
C ALA A 90 10.47 -8.07 -13.11
N SER A 91 10.33 -7.32 -14.21
CA SER A 91 11.46 -6.91 -15.04
C SER A 91 11.57 -5.38 -15.03
N ALA A 92 12.41 -4.87 -14.13
CA ALA A 92 12.61 -3.43 -13.99
C ALA A 92 13.24 -2.79 -15.24
N ALA A 93 14.08 -3.54 -15.96
CA ALA A 93 14.69 -3.07 -17.20
C ALA A 93 13.65 -2.86 -18.31
N SER A 94 12.69 -3.79 -18.43
CA SER A 94 11.57 -3.65 -19.38
C SER A 94 10.68 -2.46 -19.03
N GLU A 95 10.32 -2.29 -17.75
CA GLU A 95 9.52 -1.14 -17.30
C GLU A 95 10.23 0.21 -17.58
N LEU A 96 11.53 0.30 -17.31
CA LEU A 96 12.31 1.50 -17.57
C LEU A 96 12.35 1.83 -19.07
N ALA A 97 12.54 0.82 -19.93
CA ALA A 97 12.54 0.99 -21.37
C ALA A 97 11.18 1.49 -21.90
N LEU A 98 10.07 0.95 -21.38
CA LEU A 98 8.71 1.41 -21.73
C LEU A 98 8.50 2.87 -21.28
N ARG A 99 8.88 3.21 -20.05
CA ARG A 99 8.76 4.60 -19.55
C ARG A 99 9.56 5.60 -20.37
N ASN A 100 10.77 5.24 -20.78
CA ASN A 100 11.57 6.07 -21.66
C ASN A 100 10.93 6.21 -23.05
N ALA A 101 10.33 5.16 -23.59
CA ALA A 101 9.63 5.20 -24.87
C ALA A 101 8.34 6.03 -24.81
N VAL A 102 7.63 6.04 -23.67
CA VAL A 102 6.49 6.95 -23.42
C VAL A 102 6.97 8.39 -23.35
N ALA A 103 8.05 8.67 -22.61
CA ALA A 103 8.63 10.02 -22.52
C ALA A 103 9.09 10.57 -23.89
N ALA A 104 9.53 9.68 -24.79
CA ALA A 104 9.85 10.01 -26.17
C ALA A 104 8.63 10.07 -27.12
N ASN A 105 7.41 9.91 -26.61
CA ASN A 105 6.15 9.85 -27.38
C ASN A 105 6.14 8.77 -28.48
N VAL A 106 6.91 7.70 -28.31
CA VAL A 106 7.00 6.60 -29.29
C VAL A 106 5.90 5.58 -29.07
N ILE A 107 5.52 5.36 -27.81
CA ILE A 107 4.47 4.41 -27.41
C ILE A 107 3.45 5.08 -26.48
N GLN A 108 2.24 4.54 -26.49
CA GLN A 108 1.21 4.77 -25.48
C GLN A 108 1.17 3.56 -24.55
N TYR A 109 1.55 3.78 -23.30
CA TYR A 109 1.60 2.76 -22.26
C TYR A 109 1.30 3.42 -20.91
N LEU A 110 0.39 2.85 -20.13
CA LEU A 110 0.21 3.21 -18.73
C LEU A 110 0.96 2.18 -17.86
N PRO A 111 1.68 2.62 -16.80
CA PRO A 111 2.36 1.70 -15.90
C PRO A 111 1.42 0.63 -15.34
N GLY A 112 1.77 -0.63 -15.57
CA GLY A 112 0.96 -1.78 -15.17
C GLY A 112 0.04 -2.34 -16.25
N ASP A 113 -0.06 -1.71 -17.43
CA ASP A 113 -0.80 -2.30 -18.55
C ASP A 113 -0.16 -3.63 -19.00
N GLU A 114 -0.98 -4.58 -19.44
CA GLU A 114 -0.52 -5.85 -20.00
C GLU A 114 0.06 -5.69 -21.41
N GLN A 115 -0.30 -4.61 -22.11
CA GLN A 115 0.08 -4.33 -23.49
C GLN A 115 0.36 -2.84 -23.68
N PHE A 116 1.22 -2.50 -24.62
CA PHE A 116 1.46 -1.11 -25.05
C PHE A 116 1.06 -0.95 -26.52
N LYS A 117 0.64 0.27 -26.88
CA LYS A 117 0.35 0.64 -28.28
C LYS A 117 1.50 1.45 -28.85
N ILE A 118 1.92 1.15 -30.07
CA ILE A 118 2.94 1.94 -30.75
C ILE A 118 2.23 3.12 -31.42
N ALA A 119 2.60 4.34 -31.02
CA ALA A 119 1.98 5.55 -31.57
C ALA A 119 2.61 5.94 -32.91
N ASN A 120 3.91 5.67 -33.09
CA ASN A 120 4.63 6.06 -34.29
C ASN A 120 5.66 5.02 -34.72
N GLU A 121 5.26 4.10 -35.61
CA GLU A 121 6.12 3.03 -36.13
C GLU A 121 7.25 3.52 -37.05
N ALA A 122 7.13 4.74 -37.59
CA ALA A 122 8.05 5.32 -38.57
C ALA A 122 9.33 5.89 -37.93
N THR A 123 9.27 6.29 -36.66
CA THR A 123 10.40 6.84 -35.90
C THR A 123 11.28 5.78 -35.21
N LEU A 124 10.88 4.51 -35.28
CA LEU A 124 11.53 3.42 -34.55
C LEU A 124 12.71 2.82 -35.34
N SER A 125 13.89 2.79 -34.72
CA SER A 125 15.05 2.09 -35.29
C SER A 125 14.85 0.55 -35.24
N PRO A 126 15.53 -0.22 -36.11
CA PRO A 126 15.43 -1.69 -36.10
C PRO A 126 15.79 -2.31 -34.74
N ALA A 127 16.79 -1.74 -34.05
CA ALA A 127 17.20 -2.18 -32.72
C ALA A 127 16.12 -1.89 -31.65
N GLN A 128 15.44 -0.74 -31.73
CA GLN A 128 14.34 -0.41 -30.84
C GLN A 128 13.12 -1.31 -31.08
N LYS A 129 12.80 -1.62 -32.33
CA LYS A 129 11.72 -2.58 -32.68
C LYS A 129 12.01 -3.97 -32.10
N ALA A 130 13.25 -4.45 -32.22
CA ALA A 130 13.65 -5.73 -31.63
C ALA A 130 13.57 -5.72 -30.10
N GLY A 131 14.01 -4.64 -29.45
CA GLY A 131 13.89 -4.47 -28.00
C GLY A 131 12.44 -4.45 -27.52
N LEU A 132 11.56 -3.70 -28.19
CA LEU A 132 10.12 -3.66 -27.88
C LEU A 132 9.44 -5.01 -28.11
N ALA A 133 9.82 -5.76 -29.15
CA ALA A 133 9.29 -7.09 -29.39
C ALA A 133 9.66 -8.07 -28.25
N LYS A 134 10.92 -8.03 -27.79
CA LYS A 134 11.37 -8.84 -26.64
C LYS A 134 10.63 -8.45 -25.35
N ILE A 135 10.41 -7.16 -25.13
CA ILE A 135 9.61 -6.67 -23.98
C ILE A 135 8.16 -7.15 -24.08
N ALA A 136 7.55 -7.10 -25.26
CA ALA A 136 6.18 -7.57 -25.48
C ALA A 136 6.03 -9.07 -25.19
N GLU A 137 7.04 -9.88 -25.51
CA GLU A 137 7.05 -11.31 -25.14
C GLU A 137 7.10 -11.52 -23.63
N VAL A 138 7.98 -10.81 -22.93
CA VAL A 138 8.07 -10.83 -21.46
C VAL A 138 6.75 -10.36 -20.83
N MET A 139 6.14 -9.30 -21.36
CA MET A 139 4.86 -8.79 -20.89
C MET A 139 3.73 -9.80 -21.04
N LYS A 140 3.70 -10.59 -22.13
CA LYS A 140 2.71 -11.66 -22.29
C LYS A 140 2.88 -12.76 -21.24
N GLN A 141 4.11 -13.09 -20.86
CA GLN A 141 4.39 -14.11 -19.84
C GLN A 141 4.07 -13.61 -18.42
N CYS A 142 4.37 -12.35 -18.10
CA CYS A 142 4.17 -11.75 -16.79
C CYS A 142 2.83 -11.02 -16.60
N LYS A 143 1.97 -10.97 -17.63
CA LYS A 143 0.77 -10.12 -17.68
C LYS A 143 1.11 -8.64 -17.39
N GLY A 144 2.13 -8.12 -18.06
CA GLY A 144 2.75 -6.82 -17.84
C GLY A 144 4.21 -6.93 -17.41
N THR A 145 4.77 -5.87 -16.82
CA THR A 145 6.18 -5.83 -16.39
C THR A 145 6.41 -6.37 -14.98
N GLY A 146 5.33 -6.60 -14.22
CA GLY A 146 5.36 -7.10 -12.85
C GLY A 146 5.74 -6.07 -11.78
N VAL A 147 6.30 -4.91 -12.17
CA VAL A 147 6.66 -3.83 -11.22
C VAL A 147 5.41 -3.24 -10.56
N GLN A 148 4.43 -2.83 -11.35
CA GLN A 148 3.19 -2.26 -10.81
C GLN A 148 2.39 -3.29 -10.00
N GLN A 149 2.39 -4.56 -10.42
CA GLN A 149 1.76 -5.65 -9.68
C GLN A 149 2.41 -5.86 -8.31
N ALA A 150 3.75 -5.78 -8.24
CA ALA A 150 4.48 -5.86 -6.97
C ALA A 150 4.12 -4.68 -6.04
N ILE A 151 4.02 -3.47 -6.57
CA ILE A 151 3.58 -2.28 -5.82
C ILE A 151 2.14 -2.47 -5.31
N ASN A 152 1.22 -2.87 -6.19
CA ASN A 152 -0.17 -3.12 -5.82
C ASN A 152 -0.28 -4.21 -4.75
N ARG A 153 0.51 -5.28 -4.85
CA ARG A 153 0.57 -6.33 -3.81
C ARG A 153 1.13 -5.80 -2.49
N ALA A 154 2.12 -4.92 -2.53
CA ALA A 154 2.66 -4.29 -1.32
C ALA A 154 1.61 -3.39 -0.63
N VAL A 155 0.89 -2.58 -1.40
CA VAL A 155 -0.10 -1.63 -0.87
C VAL A 155 -1.39 -2.34 -0.43
N PHE A 156 -2.03 -3.08 -1.33
CA PHE A 156 -3.35 -3.67 -1.07
C PHE A 156 -3.28 -5.00 -0.33
N GLY A 157 -2.22 -5.78 -0.54
CA GLY A 157 -2.08 -7.09 0.08
C GLY A 157 -1.34 -7.04 1.42
N LEU A 158 -0.17 -6.39 1.43
CA LEU A 158 0.74 -6.44 2.58
C LEU A 158 0.47 -5.34 3.61
N LEU A 159 0.13 -4.13 3.18
CA LEU A 159 -0.32 -3.05 4.07
C LEU A 159 -1.83 -3.05 4.32
N ASP A 160 -2.56 -3.96 3.65
CA ASP A 160 -4.02 -4.09 3.66
C ASP A 160 -4.74 -2.74 3.53
N MET A 161 -4.25 -1.92 2.59
CA MET A 161 -4.86 -0.63 2.28
C MET A 161 -6.01 -0.79 1.30
N ILE A 162 -6.92 0.18 1.32
CA ILE A 162 -8.05 0.34 0.40
C ILE A 162 -8.00 1.74 -0.21
N VAL A 163 -8.44 1.88 -1.45
CA VAL A 163 -8.59 3.20 -2.08
C VAL A 163 -10.01 3.70 -1.87
N VAL A 164 -10.15 4.92 -1.34
CA VAL A 164 -11.44 5.59 -1.12
C VAL A 164 -11.41 6.97 -1.78
N TYR A 165 -12.52 7.33 -2.43
CA TYR A 165 -12.64 8.55 -3.21
C TYR A 165 -13.62 9.52 -2.54
N PRO A 166 -13.15 10.58 -1.86
CA PRO A 166 -14.03 11.62 -1.35
C PRO A 166 -14.54 12.50 -2.50
N VAL A 167 -15.84 12.78 -2.50
CA VAL A 167 -16.48 13.67 -3.48
C VAL A 167 -17.37 14.70 -2.78
N GLU A 168 -17.56 15.86 -3.39
CA GLU A 168 -18.48 16.88 -2.86
C GLU A 168 -19.89 16.73 -3.45
N ASP A 169 -20.00 16.32 -4.73
CA ASP A 169 -21.27 15.99 -5.38
C ASP A 169 -21.40 14.48 -5.61
N GLU A 170 -22.48 13.90 -5.08
CA GLU A 170 -22.82 12.48 -5.22
C GLU A 170 -23.44 12.13 -6.58
N ASN A 171 -23.96 13.12 -7.32
CA ASN A 171 -24.62 12.87 -8.61
C ASN A 171 -23.64 12.88 -9.77
N HIS A 172 -22.69 13.80 -9.75
CA HIS A 172 -21.67 13.94 -10.80
C HIS A 172 -20.32 13.35 -10.41
N TYR A 173 -20.15 12.91 -9.15
CA TYR A 173 -18.88 12.47 -8.59
C TYR A 173 -17.78 13.54 -8.72
N CYS A 174 -18.18 14.82 -8.65
CA CYS A 174 -17.32 15.96 -8.89
C CYS A 174 -16.95 16.72 -7.61
N ASN A 175 -15.85 17.47 -7.66
CA ASN A 175 -15.57 18.56 -6.74
C ASN A 175 -16.28 19.87 -7.15
N LYS A 176 -16.14 20.92 -6.34
CA LYS A 176 -16.54 22.31 -6.63
C LYS A 176 -16.02 22.86 -7.97
N GLN A 177 -14.93 22.30 -8.52
CA GLN A 177 -14.31 22.74 -9.78
C GLN A 177 -14.84 21.97 -11.00
N GLY A 178 -15.63 20.91 -10.79
CA GLY A 178 -16.18 20.06 -11.85
C GLY A 178 -15.30 18.87 -12.23
N ASP A 179 -14.18 18.64 -11.52
CA ASP A 179 -13.32 17.49 -11.76
C ASP A 179 -13.94 16.21 -11.19
N VAL A 180 -14.06 15.19 -12.03
CA VAL A 180 -14.61 13.88 -11.66
C VAL A 180 -13.57 13.09 -10.87
N LEU A 181 -13.94 12.63 -9.66
CA LEU A 181 -13.07 11.87 -8.74
C LEU A 181 -11.70 12.54 -8.53
N PRO A 182 -11.68 13.73 -7.90
CA PRO A 182 -10.49 14.57 -7.80
C PRO A 182 -9.35 13.90 -7.03
N ASP A 183 -9.69 13.18 -5.96
CA ASP A 183 -8.75 12.67 -4.97
C ASP A 183 -8.99 11.19 -4.72
N ALA A 184 -7.89 10.46 -4.49
CA ALA A 184 -7.88 9.06 -4.11
C ALA A 184 -7.03 8.90 -2.85
N PHE A 185 -7.67 8.55 -1.73
CA PHE A 185 -6.98 8.34 -0.46
C PHE A 185 -6.74 6.85 -0.23
N LEU A 186 -5.52 6.53 0.23
CA LEU A 186 -5.17 5.21 0.73
C LEU A 186 -5.47 5.14 2.23
N MET A 187 -6.40 4.28 2.60
CA MET A 187 -6.81 4.05 3.98
C MET A 187 -6.56 2.61 4.37
N ARG A 188 -6.46 2.29 5.67
CA ARG A 188 -6.39 0.90 6.11
C ARG A 188 -7.77 0.25 5.99
N ARG A 189 -7.83 -1.04 5.71
CA ARG A 189 -9.10 -1.79 5.77
C ARG A 189 -9.72 -1.65 7.17
N GLY A 190 -11.04 -1.44 7.21
CA GLY A 190 -11.77 -1.19 8.46
C GLY A 190 -11.82 0.28 8.88
N SER A 191 -11.18 1.19 8.15
CA SER A 191 -11.35 2.62 8.38
C SER A 191 -12.78 3.09 8.11
N THR A 192 -13.16 4.17 8.77
CA THR A 192 -14.51 4.72 8.75
C THR A 192 -14.60 6.00 7.89
N PRO A 193 -15.82 6.42 7.48
CA PRO A 193 -16.01 7.73 6.85
C PRO A 193 -15.55 8.91 7.71
N HIS A 194 -15.58 8.77 9.04
CA HIS A 194 -15.05 9.77 9.95
C HIS A 194 -13.52 9.86 9.85
N ASP A 195 -12.82 8.72 9.80
CA ASP A 195 -11.36 8.70 9.56
C ASP A 195 -11.00 9.31 8.21
N LEU A 196 -11.80 9.05 7.17
CA LEU A 196 -11.63 9.68 5.86
C LEU A 196 -11.77 11.21 5.96
N ALA A 197 -12.71 11.71 6.76
CA ALA A 197 -12.87 13.15 6.97
C ALA A 197 -11.63 13.78 7.62
N TYR A 198 -10.99 13.11 8.56
CA TYR A 198 -9.70 13.56 9.13
C TYR A 198 -8.55 13.53 8.13
N GLN A 199 -8.53 12.55 7.21
CA GLN A 199 -7.53 12.46 6.14
C GLN A 199 -7.66 13.61 5.14
N VAL A 200 -8.89 14.03 4.82
CA VAL A 200 -9.12 15.18 3.95
C VAL A 200 -8.71 16.48 4.65
N HIS A 201 -9.28 16.76 5.82
CA HIS A 201 -8.90 17.92 6.63
C HIS A 201 -9.35 17.76 8.08
N THR A 202 -8.51 18.16 9.02
CA THR A 202 -8.81 18.02 10.46
C THR A 202 -10.09 18.77 10.89
N ASP A 203 -10.39 19.93 10.30
CA ASP A 203 -11.63 20.67 10.57
C ASP A 203 -12.89 19.99 9.99
N ILE A 204 -12.76 19.34 8.83
CA ILE A 204 -13.86 18.56 8.24
C ILE A 204 -14.18 17.36 9.13
N GLY A 205 -13.13 16.70 9.65
CA GLY A 205 -13.24 15.62 10.64
C GLY A 205 -13.91 16.07 11.94
N LYS A 206 -13.49 17.19 12.54
CA LYS A 206 -14.12 17.74 13.76
C LYS A 206 -15.58 18.13 13.56
N GLY A 207 -15.91 18.64 12.37
CA GLY A 207 -17.27 19.03 12.00
C GLY A 207 -18.12 17.90 11.40
N PHE A 208 -17.65 16.66 11.39
CA PHE A 208 -18.32 15.55 10.71
C PHE A 208 -19.76 15.34 11.22
N LEU A 209 -20.73 15.32 10.30
CA LEU A 209 -22.14 15.06 10.62
C LEU A 209 -22.58 13.69 10.12
N TYR A 210 -22.29 13.39 8.85
CA TYR A 210 -22.55 12.10 8.24
C TYR A 210 -21.85 11.97 6.90
N ALA A 211 -21.81 10.73 6.41
CA ALA A 211 -21.35 10.41 5.07
C ALA A 211 -22.50 9.86 4.22
N VAL A 212 -22.40 10.03 2.91
CA VAL A 212 -23.30 9.45 1.91
C VAL A 212 -22.46 8.65 0.93
N ASP A 213 -22.86 7.42 0.64
CA ASP A 213 -22.27 6.62 -0.43
C ASP A 213 -22.83 7.13 -1.75
N ALA A 214 -21.98 7.65 -2.62
CA ALA A 214 -22.42 8.23 -3.89
C ALA A 214 -22.95 7.16 -4.86
N ARG A 215 -22.56 5.88 -4.72
CA ARG A 215 -23.06 4.78 -5.57
C ARG A 215 -24.49 4.41 -5.22
N THR A 216 -24.78 4.24 -3.93
CA THR A 216 -26.10 3.86 -3.44
C THR A 216 -27.01 5.05 -3.16
N LYS A 217 -26.43 6.26 -3.09
CA LYS A 217 -27.09 7.51 -2.68
C LYS A 217 -27.75 7.41 -1.31
N MET A 218 -27.24 6.53 -0.45
CA MET A 218 -27.75 6.29 0.89
C MET A 218 -26.80 6.86 1.94
N ARG A 219 -27.38 7.41 3.00
CA ARG A 219 -26.62 7.86 4.16
C ARG A 219 -25.99 6.66 4.85
N ILE A 220 -24.69 6.76 5.11
CA ILE A 220 -23.91 5.75 5.78
C ILE A 220 -23.76 6.11 7.26
N LYS A 221 -23.68 5.10 8.11
CA LYS A 221 -23.35 5.28 9.53
C LYS A 221 -21.89 5.70 9.68
N GLU A 222 -21.61 6.43 10.74
CA GLU A 222 -20.25 6.84 11.11
C GLU A 222 -19.31 5.65 11.28
N ASN A 223 -19.79 4.55 11.90
CA ASN A 223 -18.99 3.34 12.13
C ASN A 223 -19.06 2.32 10.98
N HIS A 224 -19.44 2.74 9.77
CA HIS A 224 -19.44 1.83 8.64
C HIS A 224 -18.01 1.60 8.15
N GLU A 225 -17.64 0.35 7.93
CA GLU A 225 -16.34 0.00 7.38
C GLU A 225 -16.31 0.29 5.88
N LEU A 226 -15.39 1.16 5.48
CA LEU A 226 -15.16 1.50 4.07
C LEU A 226 -14.60 0.31 3.30
N LYS A 227 -14.97 0.22 2.03
CA LYS A 227 -14.49 -0.79 1.08
C LYS A 227 -13.64 -0.16 -0.01
N ASP A 228 -12.87 -1.02 -0.67
CA ASP A 228 -12.04 -0.61 -1.80
C ASP A 228 -12.91 -0.11 -2.97
N GLY A 229 -12.62 1.10 -3.45
CA GLY A 229 -13.37 1.74 -4.53
C GLY A 229 -14.64 2.45 -4.09
N ASP A 230 -14.85 2.64 -2.78
CA ASP A 230 -15.96 3.42 -2.25
C ASP A 230 -15.83 4.90 -2.61
N ILE A 231 -16.96 5.50 -2.98
CA ILE A 231 -17.06 6.91 -3.34
C ILE A 231 -17.93 7.58 -2.29
N ILE A 232 -17.33 8.40 -1.45
CA ILE A 232 -17.94 8.88 -0.22
C ILE A 232 -18.06 10.39 -0.25
N LYS A 233 -19.29 10.88 -0.06
CA LYS A 233 -19.54 12.29 0.19
C LYS A 233 -19.56 12.54 1.69
N ILE A 234 -18.66 13.39 2.16
CA ILE A 234 -18.61 13.81 3.57
C ILE A 234 -19.44 15.08 3.73
N VAL A 235 -20.37 15.06 4.69
CA VAL A 235 -21.13 16.24 5.11
C VAL A 235 -20.59 16.69 6.45
N SER A 236 -20.03 17.91 6.48
CA SER A 236 -19.47 18.53 7.67
C SER A 236 -20.19 19.85 7.96
N ALA A 237 -20.24 20.22 9.24
CA ALA A 237 -20.71 21.52 9.71
C ALA A 237 -19.68 22.64 9.46
N ALA A 238 -18.41 22.27 9.26
CA ALA A 238 -17.36 23.19 8.84
C ALA A 238 -17.47 23.47 7.33
N LYS A 239 -17.47 24.74 6.95
CA LYS A 239 -17.63 25.22 5.57
C LYS A 239 -16.29 25.40 4.86
#